data_AF-A0A7X1I6R1-F1
#
_entry.id   AF-A0A7X1I6R1-F1
#
_cell.length_a   1.000
_cell.length_b   1.000
_cell.length_c   1.000
_cell.angle_alpha   90.00
_cell.angle_beta   90.00
_cell.angle_gamma   90.00
#
_symmetry.space_group_name_H-M   'P 1'
#
loop_
_entity.id
_entity.type
_entity.pdbx_description
1 polymer ?
#
loop_
_entity_poly.entity_id
_entity_poly.type
_entity_poly.pdbx_seq_one_letter_code
_entity_poly.pdbx_strand_id
1 'polypeptide(L)'
;MSTTPASVAARVAEILGGDWTAGAGSWETYGRLDAPDSDTYTLYVDDHDELCLSANLDPTGEIASFRRVDTPEGIEALAATIAAAIRQHHTAADQE
;
A
#
# COMPACT_ATOMS: atom_id res chain seq x y z
N MET A 1 0.83 11.66 15.97
CA MET A 1 1.08 10.29 15.49
C MET A 1 1.90 10.43 14.23
N SER A 2 3.03 9.73 14.13
CA SER A 2 3.86 9.78 12.91
C SER A 2 3.27 8.82 11.89
N THR A 3 3.09 9.25 10.63
CA THR A 3 2.61 8.37 9.56
C THR A 3 3.67 7.32 9.29
N THR A 4 3.40 6.07 9.64
CA THR A 4 4.25 4.94 9.24
C THR A 4 3.62 4.22 8.06
N PRO A 5 4.41 3.57 7.19
CA PRO A 5 3.89 2.73 6.11
C PRO A 5 2.87 1.68 6.59
N ALA A 6 3.08 1.10 7.78
CA ALA A 6 2.14 0.19 8.42
C ALA A 6 0.79 0.85 8.77
N SER A 7 0.81 2.11 9.23
CA SER A 7 -0.41 2.87 9.51
C SER A 7 -1.21 3.15 8.24
N VAL A 8 -0.51 3.48 7.15
CA VAL A 8 -1.13 3.70 5.83
C VAL A 8 -1.68 2.39 5.28
N ALA A 9 -0.92 1.29 5.36
CA ALA A 9 -1.38 -0.05 4.98
C ALA A 9 -2.68 -0.43 5.72
N ALA A 10 -2.76 -0.20 7.03
CA ALA A 10 -3.98 -0.46 7.80
C ALA A 10 -5.18 0.31 7.26
N ARG A 11 -5.02 1.60 6.95
CA ARG A 11 -6.09 2.41 6.36
C ARG A 11 -6.47 1.95 4.95
N VAL A 12 -5.50 1.56 4.14
CA VAL A 12 -5.75 1.03 2.79
C VAL A 12 -6.58 -0.25 2.89
N ALA A 13 -6.26 -1.18 3.80
CA ALA A 13 -7.04 -2.40 4.00
C ALA A 13 -8.48 -2.09 4.41
N GLU A 14 -8.70 -1.12 5.31
CA GLU A 14 -10.04 -0.68 5.70
C GLU A 14 -10.85 -0.12 4.51
N ILE A 15 -10.20 0.62 3.61
CA ILE A 15 -10.83 1.20 2.40
C ILE A 15 -11.12 0.13 1.34
N LEU A 16 -10.21 -0.83 1.17
CA LEU A 16 -10.40 -1.96 0.26
C LEU A 16 -11.52 -2.87 0.76
N GLY A 17 -11.63 -3.03 2.08
CA GLY A 17 -12.66 -3.83 2.74
C GLY A 17 -12.51 -5.33 2.47
N GLY A 18 -13.49 -6.14 2.91
CA GLY A 18 -13.47 -7.58 2.69
C GLY A 18 -12.39 -8.30 3.52
N ASP A 19 -11.71 -9.27 2.91
CA ASP A 19 -10.68 -10.11 3.55
C ASP A 19 -9.26 -9.52 3.40
N TRP A 20 -9.15 -8.25 3.00
CA TRP A 20 -7.87 -7.54 2.97
C TRP A 20 -7.33 -7.39 4.38
N THR A 21 -6.09 -7.80 4.60
CA THR A 21 -5.43 -7.66 5.90
C THR A 21 -4.18 -6.82 5.78
N ALA A 22 -3.93 -6.01 6.81
CA ALA A 22 -2.72 -5.22 6.91
C ALA A 22 -1.86 -5.72 8.07
N GLY A 23 -0.55 -5.72 7.85
CA GLY A 23 0.45 -6.05 8.85
C GLY A 23 1.57 -5.03 8.87
N ALA A 24 2.24 -4.91 10.01
CA ALA A 24 3.58 -4.34 10.02
C ALA A 24 4.53 -5.37 9.40
N GLY A 25 5.38 -4.94 8.46
CA GLY A 25 6.49 -5.78 8.03
C GLY A 25 7.41 -6.09 9.21
N SER A 26 8.30 -7.08 9.07
CA SER A 26 9.26 -7.43 10.13
C SER A 26 10.24 -6.30 10.50
N TRP A 27 10.20 -5.19 9.75
CA TRP A 27 10.99 -3.98 9.93
C TRP A 27 9.99 -2.82 10.01
N GLU A 28 10.11 -1.95 11.02
CA GLU A 28 9.17 -0.84 11.31
C GLU A 28 8.99 0.14 10.14
N THR A 29 9.85 0.07 9.14
CA THR A 29 9.85 0.86 7.90
C THR A 29 8.93 0.33 6.80
N TYR A 30 8.22 -0.79 7.00
CA TYR A 30 7.39 -1.40 5.96
C TYR A 30 5.95 -1.66 6.44
N GLY A 31 4.99 -1.40 5.57
CA GLY A 31 3.60 -1.83 5.69
C GLY A 31 3.32 -2.96 4.72
N ARG A 32 2.62 -4.00 5.18
CA ARG A 32 2.20 -5.13 4.35
C ARG A 32 0.68 -5.11 4.18
N LEU A 33 0.23 -5.44 2.99
CA LEU A 33 -1.17 -5.58 2.58
C LEU A 33 -1.32 -6.94 1.90
N ASP A 34 -2.07 -7.84 2.52
CA ASP A 34 -2.37 -9.14 1.95
C ASP A 34 -3.75 -9.12 1.28
N ALA A 35 -3.75 -9.45 0.00
CA ALA A 35 -4.95 -9.57 -0.82
C ALA A 35 -5.58 -10.96 -0.65
N PRO A 36 -6.92 -11.08 -0.81
CA PRO A 36 -7.63 -12.34 -0.63
C PRO A 36 -7.24 -13.45 -1.62
N ASP A 37 -6.72 -13.08 -2.77
CA ASP A 37 -6.29 -13.94 -3.87
C ASP A 37 -4.82 -14.36 -3.78
N SER A 38 -4.19 -14.17 -2.60
CA SER A 38 -2.79 -14.51 -2.28
C SER A 38 -1.72 -13.57 -2.86
N ASP A 39 -2.09 -12.43 -3.43
CA ASP A 39 -1.13 -11.38 -3.74
C ASP A 39 -0.72 -10.62 -2.46
N THR A 40 0.50 -10.10 -2.44
CA THR A 40 1.03 -9.32 -1.31
C THR A 40 1.58 -8.00 -1.81
N TYR A 41 1.05 -6.92 -1.27
CA TYR A 41 1.49 -5.56 -1.51
C TYR A 41 2.34 -5.07 -0.34
N THR A 42 3.41 -4.35 -0.64
CA THR A 42 4.31 -3.77 0.35
C THR A 42 4.41 -2.26 0.15
N LEU A 43 4.20 -1.52 1.23
CA LEU A 43 4.45 -0.09 1.34
C LEU A 43 5.78 0.14 2.05
N TYR A 44 6.63 1.00 1.51
CA TYR A 44 7.90 1.36 2.11
C TYR A 44 8.25 2.82 1.81
N VAL A 45 9.16 3.39 2.60
CA VAL A 45 9.71 4.73 2.33
C VAL A 45 11.07 4.55 1.66
N ASP A 46 11.27 5.23 0.54
CA ASP A 46 12.54 5.20 -0.20
C ASP A 46 13.55 6.24 0.34
N ASP A 47 14.74 6.29 -0.26
CA ASP A 47 15.79 7.26 0.11
C ASP A 47 15.42 8.73 -0.20
N HIS A 48 14.34 8.97 -0.96
CA HIS A 48 13.80 10.29 -1.28
C HIS A 48 12.67 10.74 -0.33
N ASP A 49 12.38 9.95 0.72
CA ASP A 49 11.24 10.14 1.64
C ASP A 49 9.87 10.04 0.94
N GLU A 50 9.80 9.31 -0.17
CA GLU A 50 8.56 8.97 -0.86
C GLU A 50 8.01 7.63 -0.38
N LEU A 51 6.69 7.52 -0.29
CA LEU A 51 6.01 6.27 0.03
C LEU A 51 5.77 5.49 -1.26
N CYS A 52 6.48 4.38 -1.43
CA CYS A 52 6.36 3.49 -2.58
C CYS A 52 5.43 2.31 -2.29
N LEU A 53 4.63 1.94 -3.28
CA LEU A 53 3.78 0.75 -3.33
C LEU A 53 4.41 -0.27 -4.28
N SER A 54 4.58 -1.49 -3.79
CA SER A 54 5.11 -2.63 -4.54
C SER A 54 4.18 -3.83 -4.45
N ALA A 55 4.12 -4.64 -5.50
CA ALA A 55 3.47 -5.96 -5.49
C ALA A 55 4.52 -7.06 -5.59
N ASN A 56 4.35 -8.11 -4.78
CA ASN A 56 5.30 -9.21 -4.70
C ASN A 56 5.26 -10.12 -5.95
N LEU A 57 4.10 -10.21 -6.62
CA LEU A 57 3.93 -11.01 -7.83
C LEU A 57 4.32 -10.26 -9.12
N ASP A 58 4.65 -8.97 -9.04
CA ASP A 58 5.04 -8.15 -10.18
C ASP A 58 6.57 -8.17 -10.38
N PRO A 59 7.09 -8.63 -11.54
CA PRO A 59 8.54 -8.68 -11.81
C PRO A 59 9.19 -7.30 -11.93
N THR A 60 8.40 -6.22 -12.06
CA THR A 60 8.88 -4.83 -12.03
C THR A 60 8.93 -4.23 -10.63
N GLY A 61 8.28 -4.89 -9.65
CA GLY A 61 8.38 -4.59 -8.23
C GLY A 61 7.57 -3.37 -7.78
N GLU A 62 7.63 -2.23 -8.46
CA GLU A 62 6.95 -0.99 -8.04
C GLU A 62 5.70 -0.68 -8.87
N ILE A 63 4.57 -0.48 -8.20
CA ILE A 63 3.29 -0.08 -8.81
C ILE A 63 3.18 1.44 -8.92
N ALA A 64 3.53 2.15 -7.84
CA ALA A 64 3.40 3.60 -7.76
C ALA A 64 4.24 4.18 -6.61
N SER A 65 4.70 5.42 -6.76
CA SER A 65 5.30 6.22 -5.68
C SER A 65 4.42 7.42 -5.35
N PHE A 66 4.42 7.80 -4.06
CA PHE A 66 3.59 8.86 -3.54
C PHE A 66 4.39 9.75 -2.61
N ARG A 67 4.14 11.07 -2.68
CA ARG A 67 4.70 11.97 -1.68
C ARG A 67 4.13 11.65 -0.30
N ARG A 68 5.02 11.53 0.68
CA ARG A 68 4.64 11.29 2.07
C ARG A 68 3.85 12.48 2.65
N VAL A 69 2.89 12.16 3.51
CA VAL A 69 2.01 13.12 4.19
C VAL A 69 1.93 12.80 5.68
N ASP A 70 2.01 13.83 6.51
CA ASP A 70 1.98 13.69 7.97
C ASP A 70 0.69 14.26 8.62
N THR A 71 -0.26 14.75 7.80
CA THR A 71 -1.56 15.22 8.28
C THR A 71 -2.62 14.11 8.22
N PRO A 72 -3.55 14.04 9.19
CA PRO A 72 -4.64 13.06 9.16
C PRO A 72 -5.45 13.08 7.86
N GLU A 73 -5.84 14.26 7.36
CA GLU A 73 -6.58 14.35 6.09
C GLU A 73 -5.73 13.91 4.90
N GLY A 74 -4.42 14.20 4.93
CA GLY A 74 -3.49 13.75 3.91
C GLY A 74 -3.37 12.23 3.88
N ILE A 75 -3.30 11.59 5.04
CA ILE A 75 -3.21 10.12 5.16
C ILE A 75 -4.45 9.45 4.58
N GLU A 76 -5.64 9.97 4.86
CA GLU A 76 -6.89 9.42 4.31
C GLU A 76 -6.93 9.56 2.78
N ALA A 77 -6.55 10.72 2.24
CA ALA A 77 -6.46 10.93 0.80
C ALA A 77 -5.40 10.03 0.12
N LEU A 78 -4.25 9.87 0.78
CA LEU A 78 -3.18 9.00 0.32
C LEU A 78 -3.61 7.52 0.33
N ALA A 79 -4.21 7.06 1.42
CA ALA A 79 -4.72 5.69 1.53
C ALA A 79 -5.79 5.40 0.47
N ALA A 80 -6.68 6.35 0.19
CA ALA A 80 -7.67 6.22 -0.88
C ALA A 80 -7.02 6.12 -2.27
N THR A 81 -5.95 6.88 -2.50
CA THR A 81 -5.20 6.84 -3.77
C THR A 81 -4.47 5.51 -3.94
N ILE A 82 -3.83 5.00 -2.89
CA ILE A 82 -3.17 3.69 -2.88
C ILE A 82 -4.19 2.57 -3.14
N ALA A 83 -5.34 2.61 -2.46
CA ALA A 83 -6.41 1.63 -2.69
C ALA A 83 -6.90 1.65 -4.15
N ALA A 84 -6.96 2.82 -4.79
CA ALA A 84 -7.30 2.92 -6.20
C ALA A 84 -6.21 2.33 -7.11
N ALA A 85 -4.93 2.57 -6.82
CA ALA A 85 -3.80 1.99 -7.55
C ALA A 85 -3.79 0.46 -7.47
N ILE A 86 -4.02 -0.09 -6.27
CA ILE A 86 -4.15 -1.55 -6.05
C ILE A 86 -5.30 -2.11 -6.90
N ARG A 87 -6.50 -1.50 -6.86
CA ARG A 87 -7.64 -1.97 -7.67
C ARG A 87 -7.35 -1.95 -9.17
N GLN A 88 -6.61 -0.94 -9.66
CA GLN A 88 -6.22 -0.84 -11.07
C GLN A 88 -5.23 -1.93 -11.45
N HIS A 89 -4.21 -2.17 -10.64
CA HIS A 89 -3.22 -3.24 -10.83
C HIS A 89 -3.91 -4.62 -10.84
N HIS A 90 -4.78 -4.87 -9.85
CA HIS A 90 -5.53 -6.11 -9.73
C HIS A 90 -6.44 -6.37 -10.94
N THR A 91 -7.15 -5.35 -11.43
CA THR A 91 -7.98 -5.45 -12.64
C THR A 91 -7.14 -5.72 -13.89
N ALA A 92 -5.93 -5.16 -13.98
CA ALA A 92 -5.03 -5.41 -15.10
C ALA A 92 -4.48 -6.84 -15.10
N ALA A 93 -4.17 -7.39 -13.92
CA ALA A 93 -3.68 -8.75 -13.75
C ALA A 93 -4.73 -9.83 -14.09
N ASP A 94 -6.02 -9.60 -13.81
CA ASP A 94 -7.13 -10.51 -14.16
C ASP A 94 -7.47 -10.54 -15.68
N GLN A 95 -6.92 -9.61 -16.48
CA GLN A 95 -7.19 -9.50 -17.92
C GLN A 95 -6.14 -10.21 -18.80
N GLU A 96 -5.08 -10.79 -18.22
CA GLU A 96 -4.02 -11.54 -18.91
C GLU A 96 -4.20 -13.07 -18.80
#